data_AF-A0A7W8N886-F1
#
_entry.id   AF-A0A7W8N886-F1
#
_cell.length_a   1.000
_cell.length_b   1.000
_cell.length_c   1.000
_cell.angle_alpha   90.00
_cell.angle_beta   90.00
_cell.angle_gamma   90.00
#
_symmetry.space_group_name_H-M   'P 1'
#
loop_
_entity.id
_entity.type
_entity.pdbx_description
1 polymer ?
#
loop_
_entity_poly.entity_id
_entity_poly.type
_entity_poly.pdbx_seq_one_letter_code
_entity_poly.pdbx_strand_id
1 'polypeptide(L)'
;MTNETPMEDYNRMLIEQITSRAQQGFKANLVVPHYAVVHTGEDRILTIVPASSLSEDQPPAFGPRPFADCIQYVNRQLVVDPGKPRHPLLESNDDTTHSARTRR
;
A
#
# COMPACT_ATOMS: atom_id res chain seq x y z
N MET A 1 55.16 -29.30 -17.62
CA MET A 1 54.72 -28.23 -16.69
C MET A 1 53.36 -27.79 -17.18
N THR A 2 52.35 -28.01 -16.34
CA THR A 2 50.91 -28.03 -16.67
C THR A 2 50.37 -26.61 -16.89
N ASN A 3 49.94 -26.31 -18.13
CA ASN A 3 49.32 -25.04 -18.55
C ASN A 3 47.83 -24.94 -18.16
N GLU A 4 47.35 -25.72 -17.19
CA GLU A 4 45.91 -25.86 -16.87
C GLU A 4 45.39 -24.82 -15.87
N THR A 5 46.28 -24.20 -15.09
CA THR A 5 45.96 -23.18 -14.08
C THR A 5 45.22 -21.93 -14.60
N PRO A 6 45.52 -21.34 -15.77
CA PRO A 6 44.89 -20.08 -16.20
C PRO A 6 43.40 -20.23 -16.54
N MET A 7 42.99 -21.39 -17.09
CA MET A 7 41.61 -21.61 -17.52
C MET A 7 40.71 -21.97 -16.35
N GLU A 8 41.23 -22.71 -15.37
CA GLU A 8 40.54 -23.02 -14.12
C GLU A 8 40.31 -21.76 -13.27
N ASP A 9 41.31 -20.89 -13.17
CA ASP A 9 41.21 -19.61 -12.45
C ASP A 9 40.20 -18.67 -13.12
N TYR A 10 40.19 -18.60 -14.46
CA TYR A 10 39.22 -17.82 -15.21
C TYR A 10 37.78 -18.33 -15.01
N ASN A 11 37.59 -19.65 -15.07
CA ASN A 11 36.29 -20.27 -14.84
C ASN A 11 35.78 -20.01 -13.41
N ARG A 12 36.68 -20.07 -12.42
CA ARG A 12 36.35 -19.73 -11.03
C ARG A 12 35.89 -18.29 -10.88
N MET A 13 36.63 -17.35 -11.46
CA MET A 13 36.28 -15.93 -11.45
C MET A 13 34.90 -15.68 -12.09
N LEU A 14 34.60 -16.33 -13.22
CA LEU A 14 33.29 -16.21 -13.87
C LEU A 14 32.15 -16.72 -12.97
N ILE A 15 32.32 -17.87 -12.33
CA ILE A 15 31.30 -18.42 -11.42
C ILE A 15 31.10 -17.51 -10.21
N GLU A 16 32.15 -16.93 -9.64
CA GLU A 16 32.05 -15.97 -8.54
C GLU A 16 31.28 -14.71 -8.96
N GLN A 17 31.52 -14.19 -10.16
CA GLN A 17 30.78 -13.04 -10.70
C GLN A 17 29.31 -13.35 -10.92
N ILE A 18 28.99 -14.52 -11.49
CA ILE A 18 27.60 -14.97 -11.68
C ILE A 18 26.90 -15.12 -10.33
N THR A 19 27.56 -15.75 -9.37
CA THR A 19 27.02 -15.97 -8.03
C THR A 19 26.76 -14.65 -7.31
N SER A 20 27.69 -13.70 -7.39
CA SER A 20 27.54 -12.37 -6.81
C SER A 20 26.35 -11.63 -7.40
N ARG A 21 26.20 -11.62 -8.74
CA ARG A 21 25.06 -10.98 -9.42
C ARG A 21 23.73 -11.65 -9.07
N ALA A 22 23.70 -12.98 -9.01
CA ALA A 22 22.49 -13.71 -8.61
C ALA A 22 22.08 -13.35 -7.18
N GLN A 23 23.03 -13.34 -6.23
CA GLN A 23 22.77 -12.95 -4.84
C GLN A 23 22.27 -11.50 -4.72
N GLN A 24 22.81 -10.57 -5.51
CA GLN A 24 22.32 -9.19 -5.56
C GLN A 24 20.87 -9.11 -6.08
N GLY A 25 20.55 -9.84 -7.15
CA GLY A 25 19.19 -9.93 -7.68
C GLY A 25 18.20 -10.50 -6.66
N PHE A 26 18.59 -11.56 -5.94
CA PHE A 26 17.76 -12.11 -4.86
C PHE A 26 17.61 -11.16 -3.69
N LYS A 27 18.69 -10.50 -3.23
CA LYS A 27 18.61 -9.51 -2.15
C LYS A 27 17.69 -8.34 -2.50
N ALA A 28 17.74 -7.85 -3.75
CA ALA A 28 16.83 -6.81 -4.21
C ALA A 28 15.36 -7.27 -4.21
N ASN A 29 15.10 -8.52 -4.60
CA ASN A 29 13.75 -9.10 -4.63
C ASN A 29 13.22 -9.55 -3.26
N LEU A 30 14.09 -9.77 -2.27
CA LEU A 30 13.72 -10.13 -0.89
C LEU A 30 13.35 -8.92 -0.03
N VAL A 31 13.55 -7.70 -0.52
CA VAL A 31 13.00 -6.50 0.13
C VAL A 31 11.49 -6.54 -0.05
N VAL A 32 10.79 -7.15 0.90
CA VAL A 32 9.34 -7.06 0.97
C VAL A 32 9.01 -5.56 1.08
N PRO A 33 8.30 -4.98 0.11
CA PRO A 33 7.94 -3.58 0.18
C PRO A 33 7.08 -3.38 1.43
N HIS A 34 7.51 -2.46 2.30
CA HIS A 34 6.76 -2.13 3.50
C HIS A 34 5.70 -1.08 3.15
N TYR A 35 4.51 -1.29 3.66
CA TYR A 35 3.35 -0.41 3.50
C TYR A 35 2.94 0.14 4.85
N ALA A 36 2.21 1.24 4.82
CA ALA A 36 1.60 1.84 5.99
C ALA A 36 0.14 2.16 5.72
N VAL A 37 -0.64 2.28 6.78
CA VAL A 37 -2.04 2.70 6.74
C VAL A 37 -2.12 4.11 7.29
N VAL A 38 -2.75 5.01 6.54
CA VAL A 38 -2.97 6.40 6.91
C VAL A 38 -4.47 6.70 6.96
N HIS A 39 -4.84 7.71 7.76
CA HIS A 39 -6.17 8.29 7.71
C HIS A 39 -6.19 9.44 6.70
N THR A 40 -7.03 9.35 5.69
CA THR A 40 -7.21 10.42 4.70
C THR A 40 -8.54 11.13 4.93
N GLY A 41 -8.50 12.46 5.13
CA GLY A 41 -9.66 13.34 5.23
C GLY A 41 -10.38 13.32 6.59
N GLU A 42 -11.43 14.13 6.72
CA GLU A 42 -12.28 14.22 7.92
C GLU A 42 -13.06 12.91 8.18
N ASP A 43 -13.38 12.15 7.13
CA ASP A 43 -14.16 10.92 7.18
C ASP A 43 -13.39 9.68 7.68
N ARG A 44 -12.13 9.86 8.12
CA ARG A 44 -11.26 8.80 8.66
C ARG A 44 -11.13 7.57 7.75
N ILE A 45 -11.16 7.75 6.43
CA ILE A 45 -10.94 6.66 5.47
C ILE A 45 -9.53 6.10 5.67
N LEU A 46 -9.42 4.77 5.78
CA LEU A 46 -8.15 4.08 5.91
C LEU A 46 -7.58 3.78 4.51
N THR A 47 -6.42 4.34 4.21
CA THR A 47 -5.74 4.17 2.93
C THR A 47 -4.39 3.47 3.15
N ILE A 48 -4.09 2.45 2.35
CA ILE A 48 -2.79 1.76 2.39
C ILE A 48 -1.87 2.41 1.36
N VAL A 49 -0.71 2.88 1.81
CA VAL A 49 0.29 3.56 0.98
C VAL A 49 1.66 2.89 1.13
N PRO A 50 2.56 2.98 0.13
CA PRO A 50 3.95 2.59 0.30
C PRO A 50 4.58 3.41 1.42
N ALA A 51 5.34 2.76 2.32
CA ALA A 51 5.96 3.47 3.45
C ALA A 51 6.96 4.55 3.00
N SER A 52 7.57 4.38 1.82
CA SER A 52 8.46 5.37 1.19
C SER A 52 7.75 6.65 0.74
N SER A 53 6.42 6.64 0.66
CA SER A 53 5.61 7.78 0.22
C SER A 53 5.01 8.55 1.39
N LEU A 54 5.30 8.15 2.64
CA LEU A 54 4.85 8.88 3.83
C LEU A 54 5.65 10.17 3.98
N SER A 55 4.93 11.28 4.17
CA SER A 55 5.49 12.53 4.67
C SER A 55 5.72 12.44 6.19
N GLU A 56 6.78 13.06 6.70
CA GLU A 56 7.11 13.05 8.14
C GLU A 56 6.01 13.68 9.01
N ASP A 57 5.26 14.63 8.43
CA ASP A 57 4.21 15.38 9.12
C ASP A 57 2.92 14.57 9.40
N GLN A 58 2.77 13.38 8.79
CA GLN A 58 1.59 12.55 8.97
C GLN A 58 1.97 11.17 9.54
N PRO A 59 1.83 10.95 10.85
CA PRO A 59 2.13 9.64 11.43
C PRO A 59 1.14 8.59 10.89
N PRO A 60 1.63 7.39 10.51
CA PRO A 60 0.76 6.34 10.05
C PRO A 60 -0.08 5.80 11.21
N ALA A 61 -1.32 5.43 10.91
CA ALA A 61 -2.20 4.72 11.84
C ALA A 61 -1.72 3.29 12.14
N PHE A 62 -1.03 2.67 11.16
CA PHE A 62 -0.43 1.34 11.29
C PHE A 62 0.71 1.16 10.28
N GLY A 63 1.75 0.41 10.62
CA GLY A 63 2.91 0.19 9.75
C GLY A 63 4.15 1.01 10.14
N PRO A 64 5.30 0.84 9.44
CA PRO A 64 5.49 0.05 8.22
C PRO A 64 5.43 -1.47 8.44
N ARG A 65 4.67 -2.20 7.62
CA ARG A 65 4.50 -3.68 7.67
C ARG A 65 4.27 -4.27 6.26
N PRO A 66 4.37 -5.60 6.08
CA PRO A 66 3.93 -6.25 4.84
C PRO A 66 2.48 -5.91 4.48
N PHE A 67 2.16 -5.86 3.19
CA PHE A 67 0.84 -5.48 2.68
C PHE A 67 -0.31 -6.30 3.30
N ALA A 68 -0.10 -7.61 3.50
CA ALA A 68 -1.09 -8.49 4.10
C ALA A 68 -1.49 -8.07 5.52
N ASP A 69 -0.54 -7.63 6.34
CA ASP A 69 -0.80 -7.16 7.70
C ASP A 69 -1.60 -5.84 7.69
N CYS A 70 -1.29 -4.94 6.74
CA CYS A 70 -2.04 -3.70 6.55
C CYS A 70 -3.51 -3.97 6.15
N ILE A 71 -3.76 -4.95 5.27
CA ILE A 71 -5.12 -5.36 4.90
C ILE A 71 -5.88 -5.94 6.11
N GLN A 72 -5.22 -6.79 6.91
CA GLN A 72 -5.84 -7.33 8.12
C GLN A 72 -6.16 -6.24 9.15
N TYR A 73 -5.30 -5.23 9.28
CA TYR A 73 -5.57 -4.07 10.12
C TYR A 73 -6.83 -3.31 9.63
N VAL A 74 -6.89 -2.97 8.34
CA VAL A 74 -8.04 -2.27 7.74
C VAL A 74 -9.33 -3.07 7.94
N ASN A 75 -9.33 -4.36 7.63
CA ASN A 75 -10.52 -5.20 7.76
C ASN A 75 -11.03 -5.25 9.21
N ARG A 76 -10.15 -5.32 10.21
CA ARG A 76 -10.54 -5.28 11.62
C ARG A 76 -11.21 -3.97 12.02
N GLN A 77 -10.75 -2.85 11.48
CA GLN A 77 -11.35 -1.54 11.75
C GLN A 77 -12.70 -1.34 11.04
N LEU A 78 -12.89 -1.93 9.85
CA LEU A 78 -14.14 -1.76 9.09
C LEU A 78 -15.28 -2.66 9.56
N VAL A 79 -14.98 -3.75 10.28
CA VAL A 79 -15.99 -4.73 10.76
C VAL A 79 -16.70 -4.29 12.06
N VAL A 80 -16.38 -3.11 12.61
CA VAL A 80 -16.85 -2.70 13.95
C VAL A 80 -18.28 -2.13 13.96
N ASP A 81 -18.97 -1.92 12.82
CA ASP A 81 -20.37 -1.46 12.89
C ASP A 81 -21.23 -1.95 11.70
N PRO A 82 -21.88 -3.14 11.81
CA PRO A 82 -22.76 -3.67 10.75
C PRO A 82 -24.07 -2.87 10.59
N GLY A 83 -24.34 -1.88 11.45
CA GLY A 83 -25.62 -1.16 11.47
C GLY A 83 -25.66 0.18 10.73
N LYS A 84 -24.52 0.73 10.29
CA LYS A 84 -24.46 2.09 9.74
C LYS A 84 -24.10 2.11 8.25
N PRO A 85 -25.07 2.36 7.34
CA PRO A 85 -24.76 2.54 5.93
C PRO A 85 -23.84 3.75 5.75
N ARG A 86 -22.74 3.57 5.01
CA ARG A 86 -21.70 4.58 4.78
C ARG A 86 -21.98 5.53 3.61
N HIS A 87 -23.22 5.59 3.16
CA HIS A 87 -23.59 6.58 2.15
C HIS A 87 -24.05 7.84 2.88
N PRO A 88 -23.49 9.03 2.58
CA PRO A 88 -24.21 10.26 2.88
C PRO A 88 -25.58 10.11 2.22
N LEU A 89 -26.65 10.14 3.02
CA LEU A 89 -27.96 10.39 2.44
C LEU A 89 -27.82 11.72 1.71
N LEU A 90 -27.88 11.68 0.37
CA LEU A 90 -28.27 12.85 -0.38
C LEU A 90 -29.68 13.16 0.13
N GLU A 91 -29.78 14.12 1.05
CA GLU A 91 -31.06 14.72 1.41
C GLU A 91 -31.61 15.35 0.12
N SER A 92 -32.46 14.60 -0.57
CA SER A 92 -33.32 15.14 -1.61
C SER A 92 -34.27 16.11 -0.92
N ASN A 93 -33.90 17.39 -0.92
CA ASN A 93 -34.79 18.49 -0.57
C ASN A 93 -35.93 18.53 -1.59
N ASP A 94 -36.98 17.73 -1.37
CA ASP A 94 -38.29 17.93 -1.96
C ASP A 94 -39.01 19.08 -1.23
N ASP A 95 -38.42 20.28 -1.29
CA ASP A 95 -39.11 21.53 -0.95
C ASP A 95 -39.44 22.27 -2.24
N THR A 96 -40.41 21.73 -2.99
CA THR A 96 -41.11 22.49 -4.02
C THR A 96 -42.53 22.80 -3.56
N THR A 97 -42.66 23.63 -2.52
CA THR A 97 -43.90 24.39 -2.28
C THR A 97 -44.08 25.43 -3.38
N HIS A 98 -44.65 25.03 -4.52
CA HIS A 98 -45.24 25.99 -5.46
C HIS A 98 -46.61 26.44 -4.95
N SER A 99 -46.60 27.42 -4.04
CA SER A 99 -47.75 28.29 -3.80
C SER A 99 -47.91 29.23 -4.99
N ALA A 100 -48.52 28.74 -6.06
CA ALA A 100 -48.87 29.52 -7.25
C ALA A 100 -50.35 29.91 -7.19
N ARG A 101 -50.58 31.05 -6.52
CA ARG A 101 -51.59 32.07 -6.81
C ARG A 101 -52.30 31.86 -8.18
N THR A 102 -53.59 31.54 -8.19
CA THR A 102 -54.46 31.82 -9.35
C THR A 102 -55.80 32.34 -8.87
N ARG A 103 -56.10 33.58 -9.29
CA ARG A 103 -57.37 34.28 -9.14
C ARG A 103 -58.44 33.59 -10.01
N ARG A 104 -59.65 33.42 -9.48
CA ARG A 104 -60.91 33.78 -10.14
C ARG A 104 -62.04 33.81 -9.13
#